data_AF-A0A2M7KTW0-F1
#
_entry.id   AF-A0A2M7KTW0-F1
#
_cell.length_a   1.000
_cell.length_b   1.000
_cell.length_c   1.000
_cell.angle_alpha   90.00
_cell.angle_beta   90.00
_cell.angle_gamma   90.00
#
_symmetry.space_group_name_H-M   'P 1'
#
loop_
_entity.id
_entity.type
_entity.pdbx_description
1 polymer ?
#
loop_
_entity_poly.entity_id
_entity_poly.type
_entity_poly.pdbx_seq_one_letter_code
_entity_poly.pdbx_strand_id
1 'polypeptide(L)'
;MLSHRHLPALAPFLLCLAAASGWAAGITQVEAFEASSKPRGAISEVVTAPDGQTLTGQVWLFVIGIDKYQNVSSLRCAVRDAKAVRDVLNERYVVHKVRELYDEEATQQAIIDRFKELKRGLGDQDCLIIYHSGHGDFDKDLNTGYWIPVDGKPNAPGTWISNDTIRKVLEGISARHVLLISDSCFAGSLYRDKLPTSVLPPITERFYREKWDGQSRKAMVSGGMQPVADEGLDRHSPFAYYLIRGLKQNTEQYLTPRELFYKYVWAGMQSVREWQEPQYAAVRSCGDVPASEFVFIRRPDQPQPPVVAPPVRPTPPPFRPTPPVGPGPGETRINPV
;
A
#
# COMPACT_ATOMS: atom_id res chain seq x y z
N MET A 1 40.80 -62.23 12.82
CA MET A 1 40.34 -63.57 12.41
C MET A 1 38.82 -63.56 12.35
N LEU A 2 38.27 -63.81 11.15
CA LEU A 2 36.96 -64.37 10.78
C LEU A 2 35.70 -63.83 11.51
N SER A 3 34.83 -63.02 10.89
CA SER A 3 33.90 -63.32 9.76
C SER A 3 32.89 -64.42 10.08
N HIS A 4 31.58 -64.10 10.03
CA HIS A 4 30.55 -64.79 9.22
C HIS A 4 29.17 -64.12 9.45
N ARG A 5 28.58 -63.47 8.42
CA ARG A 5 27.54 -63.95 7.46
C ARG A 5 26.12 -64.00 8.05
N HIS A 6 25.22 -63.09 7.64
CA HIS A 6 24.21 -63.18 6.55
C HIS A 6 22.83 -63.75 6.98
N LEU A 7 21.81 -62.88 6.95
CA LEU A 7 20.43 -62.96 6.37
C LEU A 7 19.87 -64.35 5.96
N PRO A 8 18.54 -64.62 6.06
CA PRO A 8 17.56 -63.91 5.20
C PRO A 8 16.13 -63.67 5.76
N ALA A 9 15.38 -62.89 4.99
CA ALA A 9 13.96 -62.56 5.10
C ALA A 9 13.04 -63.69 4.62
N LEU A 10 11.83 -63.79 5.19
CA LEU A 10 10.66 -64.45 4.60
C LEU A 10 9.36 -63.84 5.20
N ALA A 11 8.53 -63.23 4.36
CA ALA A 11 7.07 -63.10 4.55
C ALA A 11 6.40 -64.23 3.74
N PRO A 12 5.17 -64.68 4.07
CA PRO A 12 4.01 -64.06 3.40
C PRO A 12 2.65 -64.12 4.16
N PHE A 13 1.73 -63.27 3.68
CA PHE A 13 0.28 -63.44 3.56
C PHE A 13 -0.56 -63.94 4.76
N LEU A 14 -1.41 -63.05 5.28
CA LEU A 14 -2.78 -63.43 5.64
C LEU A 14 -3.78 -62.36 5.19
N LEU A 15 -4.69 -62.81 4.32
CA LEU A 15 -5.88 -62.15 3.83
C LEU A 15 -6.99 -62.39 4.86
N CYS A 16 -7.65 -61.35 5.36
CA CYS A 16 -8.96 -61.53 5.99
C CYS A 16 -9.84 -60.28 5.85
N LEU A 17 -11.11 -60.57 5.64
CA LEU A 17 -12.17 -59.76 5.05
C LEU A 17 -12.60 -58.52 5.86
N ALA A 18 -13.19 -57.60 5.10
CA ALA A 18 -13.97 -56.45 5.52
C ALA A 18 -15.10 -56.78 6.52
N ALA A 19 -15.30 -55.87 7.46
CA ALA A 19 -16.60 -55.61 8.07
C ALA A 19 -16.85 -54.10 8.04
N ALA A 20 -17.91 -53.71 7.36
CA ALA A 20 -18.39 -52.35 7.23
C ALA A 20 -19.34 -51.99 8.39
N SER A 21 -19.10 -50.84 9.00
CA SER A 21 -20.07 -50.01 9.72
C SER A 21 -19.30 -48.74 10.11
N GLY A 22 -19.36 -47.66 9.33
CA GLY A 22 -20.49 -46.74 9.33
C GLY A 22 -20.40 -45.89 10.59
N TRP A 23 -19.98 -44.62 10.46
CA TRP A 23 -20.43 -43.45 11.23
C TRP A 23 -19.92 -42.15 10.54
N ALA A 24 -20.77 -41.12 10.65
CA ALA A 24 -20.83 -39.81 10.00
C ALA A 24 -19.47 -39.10 9.77
N ALA A 25 -19.16 -38.62 8.56
CA ALA A 25 -19.67 -37.41 7.91
C ALA A 25 -19.31 -36.12 8.66
N GLY A 26 -18.30 -35.41 8.16
CA GLY A 26 -17.89 -34.10 8.66
C GLY A 26 -16.49 -33.67 8.22
N ILE A 27 -16.12 -33.88 6.95
CA ILE A 27 -14.91 -33.24 6.39
C ILE A 27 -15.34 -31.86 5.91
N THR A 28 -15.04 -30.83 6.70
CA THR A 28 -15.07 -29.45 6.25
C THR A 28 -14.01 -29.29 5.16
N GLN A 29 -14.46 -29.14 3.91
CA GLN A 29 -13.61 -28.62 2.85
C GLN A 29 -13.15 -27.23 3.27
N VAL A 30 -11.85 -27.10 3.54
CA VAL A 30 -11.20 -25.80 3.56
C VAL A 30 -11.02 -25.45 2.08
N GLU A 31 -11.95 -24.66 1.53
CA GLU A 31 -11.78 -24.08 0.21
C GLU A 31 -10.54 -23.19 0.24
N ALA A 32 -9.47 -23.66 -0.39
CA ALA A 32 -8.33 -22.83 -0.72
C ALA A 32 -8.84 -21.74 -1.66
N PHE A 33 -8.92 -20.51 -1.14
CA PHE A 33 -9.20 -19.33 -1.94
C PHE A 33 -7.96 -19.07 -2.80
N GLU A 34 -7.89 -19.72 -3.96
CA GLU A 34 -6.94 -19.35 -5.00
C GLU A 34 -7.23 -17.91 -5.39
N ALA A 35 -6.37 -16.99 -4.94
CA ALA A 35 -6.31 -15.64 -5.46
C ALA A 35 -6.04 -15.73 -6.97
N SER A 36 -7.11 -15.64 -7.77
CA SER A 36 -7.06 -15.58 -9.23
C SER A 36 -6.35 -14.29 -9.67
N SER A 37 -5.03 -14.27 -9.58
CA SER A 37 -4.18 -13.37 -10.34
C SER A 37 -3.92 -14.01 -11.70
N LYS A 38 -4.86 -13.83 -12.64
CA LYS A 38 -4.57 -14.14 -14.05
C LYS A 38 -3.30 -13.37 -14.44
N PRO A 39 -2.23 -14.04 -14.92
CA PRO A 39 -1.09 -13.33 -15.47
C PRO A 39 -1.57 -12.64 -16.73
N ARG A 40 -1.71 -11.31 -16.67
CA ARG A 40 -1.91 -10.48 -17.86
C ARG A 40 -0.66 -10.68 -18.71
N GLY A 41 -0.83 -11.20 -19.93
CA GLY A 41 0.27 -11.63 -20.80
C GLY A 41 1.38 -10.58 -20.88
N ALA A 42 2.61 -11.03 -20.62
CA ALA A 42 3.80 -10.21 -20.63
C ALA A 42 4.15 -9.79 -22.06
N ILE A 43 3.50 -8.74 -22.55
CA ILE A 43 4.15 -7.83 -23.49
C ILE A 43 4.98 -6.93 -22.58
N SER A 44 6.31 -7.06 -22.64
CA SER A 44 7.21 -6.13 -21.94
C SER A 44 6.98 -4.75 -22.52
N GLU A 45 6.17 -3.94 -21.84
CA GLU A 45 5.94 -2.56 -22.21
C GLU A 45 7.28 -1.84 -22.21
N VAL A 46 7.70 -1.34 -23.37
CA VAL A 46 8.92 -0.53 -23.47
C VAL A 46 8.59 0.82 -22.85
N VAL A 47 8.99 0.98 -21.60
CA VAL A 47 8.82 2.22 -20.84
C VAL A 47 10.02 3.13 -21.09
N THR A 48 9.78 4.39 -21.44
CA THR A 48 10.82 5.42 -21.51
C THR A 48 11.04 6.03 -20.12
N ALA A 49 12.30 6.03 -19.69
CA ALA A 49 12.73 6.68 -18.46
C ALA A 49 12.91 8.21 -18.68
N PRO A 50 12.99 9.02 -17.60
CA PRO A 50 13.13 10.48 -17.70
C PRO A 50 14.34 10.98 -18.52
N ASP A 51 15.37 10.17 -18.68
CA ASP A 51 16.53 10.46 -19.51
C ASP A 51 16.30 10.17 -21.01
N GLY A 52 15.09 9.76 -21.40
CA GLY A 52 14.75 9.42 -22.77
C GLY A 52 15.25 8.04 -23.21
N GLN A 53 15.90 7.28 -22.32
CA GLN A 53 16.33 5.92 -22.59
C GLN A 53 15.24 4.92 -22.20
N THR A 54 15.35 3.68 -22.68
CA THR A 54 14.49 2.59 -22.19
C THR A 54 14.79 2.33 -20.72
N LEU A 55 13.74 2.21 -19.90
CA LEU A 55 13.85 1.81 -18.50
C LEU A 55 14.38 0.37 -18.42
N THR A 56 15.60 0.20 -17.91
CA THR A 56 16.26 -1.11 -17.79
C THR A 56 16.11 -1.74 -16.41
N GLY A 57 15.91 -0.93 -15.38
CA GLY A 57 15.68 -1.38 -13.99
C GLY A 57 14.21 -1.61 -13.68
N GLN A 58 13.96 -2.44 -12.66
CA GLN A 58 12.62 -2.72 -12.16
C GLN A 58 12.22 -1.73 -11.06
N VAL A 59 10.94 -1.38 -11.04
CA VAL A 59 10.33 -0.62 -9.95
C VAL A 59 9.64 -1.60 -9.00
N TRP A 60 10.16 -1.70 -7.79
CA TRP A 60 9.62 -2.51 -6.71
C TRP A 60 8.81 -1.63 -5.75
N LEU A 61 7.73 -2.19 -5.24
CA LEU A 61 6.88 -1.60 -4.23
C LEU A 61 6.81 -2.54 -3.02
N PHE A 62 7.17 -2.05 -1.84
CA PHE A 62 6.97 -2.75 -0.58
C PHE A 62 5.97 -1.98 0.28
N VAL A 63 4.86 -2.63 0.62
CA VAL A 63 3.72 -2.02 1.30
C VAL A 63 3.49 -2.70 2.63
N ILE A 64 3.36 -1.91 3.69
CA ILE A 64 3.07 -2.37 5.04
C ILE A 64 1.87 -1.57 5.55
N GLY A 65 0.85 -2.27 6.04
CA GLY A 65 -0.31 -1.64 6.67
C GLY A 65 -0.74 -2.46 7.87
N ILE A 66 -0.89 -1.85 9.04
CA ILE A 66 -1.17 -2.59 10.28
C ILE A 66 -2.28 -1.88 11.04
N ASP A 67 -3.45 -2.52 11.10
CA ASP A 67 -4.60 -2.08 11.89
C ASP A 67 -4.76 -2.93 13.16
N LYS A 68 -4.57 -4.25 13.05
CA LYS A 68 -4.90 -5.22 14.11
C LYS A 68 -3.72 -5.62 15.00
N TYR A 69 -3.22 -4.67 15.80
CA TYR A 69 -2.14 -4.93 16.74
C TYR A 69 -2.54 -5.91 17.86
N GLN A 70 -1.58 -6.73 18.29
CA GLN A 70 -1.79 -7.72 19.34
C GLN A 70 -1.78 -7.10 20.74
N ASN A 71 -0.94 -6.09 20.97
CA ASN A 71 -0.67 -5.56 22.32
C ASN A 71 -0.92 -4.05 22.47
N VAL A 72 -1.27 -3.34 21.39
CA VAL A 72 -1.62 -1.92 21.40
C VAL A 72 -2.99 -1.71 20.73
N SER A 73 -3.57 -0.52 20.86
CA SER A 73 -4.89 -0.24 20.29
C SER A 73 -4.90 -0.40 18.78
N SER A 74 -5.99 -0.93 18.23
CA SER A 74 -6.16 -1.06 16.79
C SER A 74 -6.30 0.30 16.11
N LEU A 75 -5.89 0.37 14.84
CA LEU A 75 -6.21 1.47 13.91
C LEU A 75 -7.36 1.02 13.00
N ARG A 76 -7.94 1.96 12.23
CA ARG A 76 -9.06 1.66 11.30
C ARG A 76 -8.76 1.90 9.81
N CYS A 77 -7.69 2.63 9.51
CA CYS A 77 -7.40 3.10 8.16
C CYS A 77 -6.05 2.61 7.61
N ALA A 78 -5.14 2.06 8.42
CA ALA A 78 -3.77 1.81 7.99
C ALA A 78 -3.66 0.77 6.87
N VAL A 79 -4.38 -0.36 6.98
CA VAL A 79 -4.43 -1.37 5.91
C VAL A 79 -5.14 -0.82 4.68
N ARG A 80 -6.17 0.00 4.87
CA ARG A 80 -6.92 0.63 3.78
C ARG A 80 -6.05 1.61 2.99
N ASP A 81 -5.30 2.45 3.69
CA ASP A 81 -4.39 3.44 3.12
C ASP A 81 -3.29 2.74 2.32
N ALA A 82 -2.68 1.72 2.93
CA ALA A 82 -1.67 0.88 2.31
C ALA A 82 -2.17 0.22 1.01
N LYS A 83 -3.36 -0.37 1.03
CA LYS A 83 -3.98 -0.97 -0.16
C LYS A 83 -4.31 0.07 -1.24
N ALA A 84 -4.85 1.22 -0.86
CA ALA A 84 -5.23 2.26 -1.82
C ALA A 84 -4.02 2.92 -2.51
N VAL A 85 -2.91 3.12 -1.79
CA VAL A 85 -1.64 3.58 -2.39
C VAL A 85 -1.10 2.52 -3.34
N ARG A 86 -1.09 1.25 -2.93
CA ARG A 86 -0.68 0.11 -3.75
C ARG A 86 -1.49 -0.01 -5.04
N ASP A 87 -2.81 0.14 -4.96
CA ASP A 87 -3.70 0.10 -6.12
C ASP A 87 -3.41 1.24 -7.09
N VAL A 88 -3.38 2.48 -6.61
CA VAL A 88 -3.12 3.65 -7.47
C VAL A 88 -1.75 3.56 -8.15
N LEU A 89 -0.71 3.12 -7.42
CA LEU A 89 0.62 2.94 -7.99
C LEU A 89 0.65 1.85 -9.05
N ASN A 90 0.03 0.69 -8.80
CA ASN A 90 -0.02 -0.40 -9.76
C ASN A 90 -0.91 -0.11 -10.98
N GLU A 91 -1.94 0.70 -10.83
CA GLU A 91 -2.88 1.03 -11.90
C GLU A 91 -2.33 2.12 -12.82
N ARG A 92 -1.76 3.19 -12.25
CA ARG A 92 -1.41 4.41 -12.99
C ARG A 92 0.07 4.56 -13.28
N TYR A 93 0.94 3.85 -12.56
CA TYR A 93 2.39 4.03 -12.66
C TYR A 93 3.10 2.72 -12.94
N VAL A 94 4.34 2.84 -13.38
CA VAL A 94 5.19 1.70 -13.67
C VAL A 94 5.66 1.09 -12.34
N VAL A 95 5.01 -0.01 -11.96
CA VAL A 95 5.42 -0.92 -10.88
C VAL A 95 5.51 -2.34 -11.46
N HIS A 96 6.62 -3.01 -11.18
CA HIS A 96 6.91 -4.35 -11.72
C HIS A 96 6.74 -5.45 -10.68
N LYS A 97 7.12 -5.17 -9.44
CA LYS A 97 7.07 -6.14 -8.34
C LYS A 97 6.46 -5.50 -7.11
N VAL A 98 5.57 -6.23 -6.46
CA VAL A 98 4.92 -5.81 -5.23
C VAL A 98 5.25 -6.82 -4.13
N ARG A 99 5.51 -6.31 -2.94
CA ARG A 99 5.63 -7.03 -1.68
C ARG A 99 4.71 -6.38 -0.68
N GLU A 100 4.01 -7.19 0.09
CA GLU A 100 2.96 -6.72 0.99
C GLU A 100 3.11 -7.44 2.33
N LEU A 101 2.82 -6.73 3.42
CA LEU A 101 2.62 -7.28 4.75
C LEU A 101 1.45 -6.52 5.39
N TYR A 102 0.43 -7.25 5.82
CA TYR A 102 -0.74 -6.67 6.46
C TYR A 102 -1.04 -7.35 7.79
N ASP A 103 -1.48 -6.56 8.78
CA ASP A 103 -1.97 -7.04 10.08
C ASP A 103 -1.08 -8.16 10.66
N GLU A 104 -1.61 -9.37 10.86
CA GLU A 104 -0.93 -10.51 11.47
C GLU A 104 0.38 -10.94 10.78
N GLU A 105 0.55 -10.61 9.49
CA GLU A 105 1.77 -10.91 8.74
C GLU A 105 2.90 -9.90 9.05
N ALA A 106 2.55 -8.70 9.50
CA ALA A 106 3.49 -7.59 9.70
C ALA A 106 4.19 -7.64 11.07
N THR A 107 4.76 -8.81 11.40
CA THR A 107 5.59 -9.00 12.58
C THR A 107 6.94 -8.30 12.44
N GLN A 108 7.59 -8.00 13.56
CA GLN A 108 8.95 -7.42 13.57
C GLN A 108 9.90 -8.25 12.69
N GLN A 109 9.87 -9.57 12.85
CA GLN A 109 10.70 -10.51 12.10
C GLN A 109 10.39 -10.48 10.61
N ALA A 110 9.11 -10.54 10.22
CA ALA A 110 8.70 -10.55 8.81
C ALA A 110 9.09 -9.25 8.08
N ILE A 111 8.93 -8.09 8.73
CA ILE A 111 9.33 -6.80 8.15
C ILE A 111 10.84 -6.77 7.90
N ILE A 112 11.64 -7.19 8.89
CA ILE A 112 13.11 -7.24 8.77
C ILE A 112 13.57 -8.23 7.71
N ASP A 113 12.95 -9.41 7.63
CA ASP A 113 13.30 -10.41 6.62
C ASP A 113 12.92 -9.96 5.21
N ARG A 114 11.81 -9.23 5.05
CA ARG A 114 11.45 -8.62 3.77
C ARG A 114 12.47 -7.58 3.34
N PHE A 115 12.96 -6.76 4.26
CA PHE A 115 14.05 -5.82 3.97
C PHE A 115 15.34 -6.54 3.53
N LYS A 116 15.68 -7.68 4.14
CA LYS A 116 16.83 -8.51 3.71
C LYS A 116 16.60 -9.16 2.35
N GLU A 117 15.37 -9.58 2.03
CA GLU A 117 15.00 -10.04 0.68
C GLU A 117 15.22 -8.94 -0.35
N LEU A 118 14.69 -7.74 -0.10
CA LEU A 118 14.84 -6.57 -0.99
C LEU A 118 16.32 -6.24 -1.23
N LYS A 119 17.13 -6.21 -0.18
CA LYS A 119 18.59 -5.99 -0.30
C LYS A 119 19.27 -7.02 -1.21
N ARG A 120 18.84 -8.28 -1.18
CA ARG A 120 19.41 -9.35 -2.03
C ARG A 120 18.89 -9.31 -3.46
N GLY A 121 17.67 -8.82 -3.66
CA GLY A 121 16.97 -8.88 -4.95
C GLY A 121 17.10 -7.64 -5.83
N LEU A 122 17.34 -6.46 -5.25
CA LEU A 122 17.41 -5.19 -5.97
C LEU A 122 18.79 -4.98 -6.62
N GLY A 123 18.78 -4.68 -7.92
CA GLY A 123 19.96 -4.24 -8.68
C GLY A 123 20.22 -2.74 -8.55
N ASP A 124 21.34 -2.27 -9.10
CA ASP A 124 21.78 -0.87 -9.10
C ASP A 124 20.93 0.05 -10.00
N GLN A 125 20.26 -0.52 -11.00
CA GLN A 125 19.32 0.20 -11.88
C GLN A 125 17.88 0.21 -11.34
N ASP A 126 17.58 -0.64 -10.34
CA ASP A 126 16.23 -0.78 -9.81
C ASP A 126 15.80 0.43 -8.97
N CYS A 127 14.50 0.58 -8.77
CA CYS A 127 13.91 1.55 -7.86
C CYS A 127 13.06 0.85 -6.81
N LEU A 128 13.03 1.39 -5.59
CA LEU A 128 12.22 0.88 -4.50
C LEU A 128 11.34 2.00 -3.94
N ILE A 129 10.05 1.72 -3.87
CA ILE A 129 9.08 2.51 -3.10
C ILE A 129 8.71 1.68 -1.87
N ILE A 130 8.79 2.26 -0.69
CA ILE A 130 8.30 1.67 0.56
C ILE A 130 7.14 2.54 1.05
N TYR A 131 5.98 1.94 1.28
CA TYR A 131 4.86 2.60 1.95
C TYR A 131 4.56 1.88 3.26
N HIS A 132 4.59 2.62 4.36
CA HIS A 132 4.22 2.13 5.69
C HIS A 132 3.08 2.97 6.24
N SER A 133 2.01 2.33 6.73
CA SER A 133 0.97 2.98 7.53
C SER A 133 0.71 2.17 8.79
N GLY A 134 0.72 2.83 9.95
CA GLY A 134 0.59 2.16 11.24
C GLY A 134 1.04 3.03 12.41
N HIS A 135 1.12 2.41 13.59
CA HIS A 135 1.62 3.05 14.80
C HIS A 135 3.11 3.33 14.69
N GLY A 136 3.49 4.48 15.20
CA GLY A 136 4.86 4.83 15.48
C GLY A 136 4.98 5.48 16.85
N ASP A 137 6.16 5.38 17.43
CA ASP A 137 6.48 6.06 18.68
C ASP A 137 7.75 6.88 18.49
N PHE A 138 7.93 7.90 19.33
CA PHE A 138 9.12 8.72 19.36
C PHE A 138 9.68 8.81 20.77
N ASP A 139 10.84 8.19 20.96
CA ASP A 139 11.60 8.32 22.19
C ASP A 139 12.37 9.65 22.14
N LYS A 140 11.98 10.57 23.02
CA LYS A 140 12.58 11.92 23.12
C LYS A 140 13.98 11.87 23.73
N ASP A 141 14.25 10.94 24.62
CA ASP A 141 15.53 10.83 25.34
C ASP A 141 16.60 10.25 24.41
N LEU A 142 16.21 9.26 23.58
CA LEU A 142 17.07 8.69 22.55
C LEU A 142 17.01 9.46 21.22
N ASN A 143 16.13 10.45 21.11
CA ASN A 143 15.86 11.22 19.90
C ASN A 143 15.68 10.30 18.67
N THR A 144 14.88 9.25 18.80
CA THR A 144 14.69 8.25 17.74
C THR A 144 13.24 7.81 17.64
N GLY A 145 12.79 7.61 16.39
CA GLY A 145 11.45 7.13 16.10
C GLY A 145 11.45 5.61 15.94
N TYR A 146 10.28 5.02 16.10
CA TYR A 146 10.07 3.58 15.97
C TYR A 146 8.82 3.30 15.15
N TRP A 147 8.87 2.25 14.33
CA TRP A 147 7.69 1.58 13.81
C TRP A 147 7.29 0.50 14.81
N ILE A 148 6.01 0.44 15.16
CA ILE A 148 5.46 -0.62 16.00
C ILE A 148 4.93 -1.72 15.06
N PRO A 149 5.50 -2.94 15.06
CA PRO A 149 4.96 -4.07 14.31
C PRO A 149 3.71 -4.65 14.99
N VAL A 150 3.02 -5.58 14.32
CA VAL A 150 1.77 -6.17 14.86
C VAL A 150 1.97 -6.85 16.23
N ASP A 151 3.15 -7.43 16.46
CA ASP A 151 3.59 -8.11 17.67
C ASP A 151 4.36 -7.20 18.65
N GLY A 152 4.45 -5.89 18.34
CA GLY A 152 5.05 -4.89 19.21
C GLY A 152 4.30 -4.76 20.53
N LYS A 153 5.04 -4.66 21.64
CA LYS A 153 4.50 -4.54 23.00
C LYS A 153 4.59 -3.11 23.52
N PRO A 154 3.61 -2.64 24.31
CA PRO A 154 3.67 -1.30 24.90
C PRO A 154 4.87 -1.19 25.85
N ASN A 155 5.55 -0.04 25.84
CA ASN A 155 6.73 0.24 26.68
C ASN A 155 7.88 -0.78 26.53
N ALA A 156 8.00 -1.42 25.36
CA ALA A 156 9.01 -2.45 25.09
C ALA A 156 9.72 -2.20 23.75
N PRO A 157 10.59 -1.17 23.65
CA PRO A 157 11.21 -0.75 22.39
C PRO A 157 12.04 -1.84 21.70
N GLY A 158 12.50 -2.88 22.42
CA GLY A 158 13.16 -4.05 21.83
C GLY A 158 12.25 -4.87 20.90
N THR A 159 10.93 -4.70 21.00
CA THR A 159 9.94 -5.34 20.10
C THR A 159 9.54 -4.44 18.91
N TRP A 160 10.10 -3.23 18.83
CA TRP A 160 9.80 -2.25 17.78
C TRP A 160 10.95 -2.18 16.77
N ILE A 161 10.76 -1.47 15.66
CA ILE A 161 11.80 -1.26 14.66
C ILE A 161 12.22 0.20 14.67
N SER A 162 13.43 0.49 15.12
CA SER A 162 13.92 1.87 15.18
C SER A 162 14.15 2.45 13.78
N ASN A 163 13.97 3.76 13.65
CA ASN A 163 14.31 4.51 12.44
C ASN A 163 15.78 4.34 12.06
N ASP A 164 16.66 4.16 13.04
CA ASP A 164 18.06 3.81 12.84
C ASP A 164 18.26 2.47 12.13
N THR A 165 17.44 1.48 12.49
CA THR A 165 17.41 0.18 11.82
C THR A 165 16.92 0.32 10.39
N ILE A 166 15.82 1.06 10.17
CA ILE A 166 15.30 1.37 8.84
C ILE A 166 16.37 2.07 8.01
N ARG A 167 16.99 3.14 8.53
CA ARG A 167 18.06 3.89 7.85
C ARG A 167 19.19 2.98 7.38
N LYS A 168 19.73 2.13 8.25
CA LYS A 168 20.81 1.19 7.91
C LYS A 168 20.40 0.19 6.84
N VAL A 169 19.14 -0.25 6.85
CA VAL A 169 18.60 -1.08 5.76
C VAL A 169 18.57 -0.31 4.45
N LEU A 170 18.04 0.92 4.44
CA LEU A 170 17.94 1.75 3.22
C LEU A 170 19.32 2.12 2.66
N GLU A 171 20.29 2.37 3.53
CA GLU A 171 21.70 2.58 3.17
C GLU A 171 22.29 1.35 2.45
N GLY A 172 21.95 0.15 2.92
CA GLY A 172 22.46 -1.10 2.36
C GLY A 172 21.75 -1.61 1.11
N ILE A 173 20.70 -0.92 0.63
CA ILE A 173 19.97 -1.30 -0.59
C ILE A 173 20.67 -0.72 -1.82
N SER A 174 20.92 -1.55 -2.82
CA SER A 174 21.66 -1.18 -4.04
C SER A 174 20.87 -0.36 -5.06
N ALA A 175 19.53 -0.35 -4.99
CA ALA A 175 18.64 0.36 -5.93
C ALA A 175 19.12 1.79 -6.27
N ARG A 176 18.96 2.26 -7.50
CA ARG A 176 19.25 3.66 -7.87
C ARG A 176 18.45 4.63 -7.01
N HIS A 177 17.16 4.36 -6.86
CA HIS A 177 16.26 5.22 -6.10
C HIS A 177 15.54 4.43 -5.01
N VAL A 178 15.51 5.00 -3.80
CA VAL A 178 14.70 4.52 -2.68
C VAL A 178 13.84 5.67 -2.18
N LEU A 179 12.53 5.49 -2.23
CA LEU A 179 11.55 6.42 -1.69
C LEU A 179 10.80 5.74 -0.54
N LEU A 180 10.99 6.25 0.67
CA LEU A 180 10.19 5.87 1.83
C LEU A 180 9.00 6.83 1.97
N ILE A 181 7.80 6.30 2.13
CA ILE A 181 6.60 7.04 2.46
C ILE A 181 6.04 6.44 3.75
N SER A 182 6.06 7.20 4.85
CA SER A 182 5.63 6.73 6.17
C SER A 182 4.46 7.54 6.68
N ASP A 183 3.30 6.91 6.75
CA ASP A 183 2.11 7.40 7.42
C ASP A 183 2.06 6.86 8.86
N SER A 184 3.01 7.33 9.66
CA SER A 184 3.16 6.98 11.06
C SER A 184 3.95 8.08 11.75
N CYS A 185 3.85 8.21 13.08
CA CYS A 185 4.67 9.15 13.85
C CYS A 185 6.15 8.94 13.50
N PHE A 186 6.76 9.96 12.90
CA PHE A 186 8.11 9.88 12.37
C PHE A 186 8.88 11.16 12.67
N ALA A 187 9.17 11.39 13.95
CA ALA A 187 9.87 12.60 14.38
C ALA A 187 11.40 12.43 14.36
N GLY A 188 12.08 13.48 13.90
CA GLY A 188 13.40 13.92 14.40
C GLY A 188 14.69 13.32 13.82
N SER A 189 14.77 12.02 13.52
CA SER A 189 16.09 11.35 13.40
C SER A 189 16.60 11.03 11.99
N LEU A 190 15.72 10.99 10.97
CA LEU A 190 16.16 10.59 9.62
C LEU A 190 16.55 11.73 8.69
N TYR A 191 16.26 12.98 9.01
CA TYR A 191 16.48 14.06 8.05
C TYR A 191 17.85 14.70 8.22
N ARG A 192 18.47 15.06 7.08
CA ARG A 192 19.72 15.83 7.06
C ARG A 192 19.44 17.32 7.17
N ASP A 193 18.46 17.84 6.41
CA ASP A 193 18.00 19.24 6.39
C ASP A 193 16.58 19.32 5.79
N LYS A 194 15.74 20.28 6.22
CA LYS A 194 14.47 20.59 5.52
C LYS A 194 14.81 21.08 4.11
N LEU A 195 14.24 20.46 3.07
CA LEU A 195 14.34 21.01 1.72
C LEU A 195 13.68 22.39 1.70
N PRO A 196 14.31 23.42 1.13
CA PRO A 196 13.72 24.75 1.08
C PRO A 196 12.34 24.67 0.43
N THR A 197 11.35 25.32 1.06
CA THR A 197 10.00 25.56 0.55
C THR A 197 9.99 26.48 -0.67
N SER A 198 11.13 26.68 -1.32
CA SER A 198 11.28 27.53 -2.49
C SER A 198 10.38 27.06 -3.61
N VAL A 199 9.86 28.02 -4.37
CA VAL A 199 9.18 27.83 -5.66
C VAL A 199 9.87 26.71 -6.42
N LEU A 200 9.11 25.67 -6.78
CA LEU A 200 9.64 24.58 -7.60
C LEU A 200 10.24 25.22 -8.85
N PRO A 201 11.48 24.85 -9.24
CA PRO A 201 12.03 25.36 -10.49
C PRO A 201 11.09 24.99 -11.65
N PRO A 202 11.17 25.70 -12.80
CA PRO A 202 10.37 25.36 -13.96
C PRO A 202 10.47 23.87 -14.29
N ILE A 203 9.32 23.20 -14.27
CA ILE A 203 9.23 21.77 -14.52
C ILE A 203 9.35 21.58 -16.04
N THR A 204 10.42 20.92 -16.45
CA THR A 204 10.79 20.67 -17.85
C THR A 204 11.27 19.23 -18.00
N GLU A 205 11.41 18.73 -19.22
CA GLU A 205 12.02 17.40 -19.44
C GLU A 205 13.43 17.30 -18.84
N ARG A 206 14.21 18.38 -18.95
CA ARG A 206 15.54 18.47 -18.33
C ARG A 206 15.48 18.34 -16.81
N PHE A 207 14.47 18.92 -16.16
CA PHE A 207 14.28 18.79 -14.72
C PHE A 207 14.14 17.32 -14.31
N TYR A 208 13.30 16.54 -15.00
CA TYR A 208 13.11 15.12 -14.66
C TYR A 208 14.37 14.28 -14.92
N ARG A 209 15.10 14.56 -16.01
CA ARG A 209 16.40 13.93 -16.29
C ARG A 209 17.41 14.17 -15.18
N GLU A 210 17.55 15.41 -14.71
CA GLU A 210 18.46 15.77 -13.62
C GLU A 210 18.07 15.07 -12.29
N LYS A 211 16.77 14.86 -12.05
CA LYS A 211 16.32 14.10 -10.87
C LYS A 211 16.68 12.62 -10.97
N TRP A 212 16.53 12.04 -12.16
CA TRP A 212 16.73 10.61 -12.41
C TRP A 212 18.19 10.17 -12.46
N ASP A 213 19.11 11.07 -12.80
CA ASP A 213 20.51 10.71 -13.12
C ASP A 213 21.29 10.08 -11.95
N GLY A 214 21.06 10.56 -10.72
CA GLY A 214 21.83 10.14 -9.56
C GLY A 214 21.09 9.25 -8.58
N GLN A 215 21.85 8.66 -7.66
CA GLN A 215 21.32 7.83 -6.59
C GLN A 215 20.49 8.68 -5.60
N SER A 216 19.26 8.29 -5.26
CA SER A 216 18.44 9.06 -4.30
C SER A 216 17.87 8.21 -3.18
N ARG A 217 17.92 8.69 -1.93
CA ARG A 217 17.28 8.12 -0.73
C ARG A 217 16.45 9.21 -0.06
N LYS A 218 15.16 9.27 -0.35
CA LYS A 218 14.25 10.29 0.17
C LYS A 218 13.15 9.67 1.02
N ALA A 219 12.68 10.42 2.01
CA ALA A 219 11.54 10.05 2.83
C ALA A 219 10.49 11.15 2.84
N MET A 220 9.22 10.76 2.66
CA MET A 220 8.02 11.57 2.85
C MET A 220 7.26 11.01 4.05
N VAL A 221 6.93 11.83 5.04
CA VAL A 221 6.22 11.37 6.24
C VAL A 221 5.09 12.30 6.63
N SER A 222 4.05 11.76 7.26
CA SER A 222 2.88 12.51 7.72
C SER A 222 3.22 13.57 8.76
N GLY A 223 4.22 13.30 9.60
CA GLY A 223 4.72 14.23 10.61
C GLY A 223 3.78 14.36 11.82
N GLY A 224 4.29 14.91 12.92
CA GLY A 224 3.56 15.00 14.20
C GLY A 224 3.90 13.91 15.22
N MET A 225 3.63 14.20 16.50
CA MET A 225 3.79 13.27 17.63
C MET A 225 2.49 12.49 17.94
N GLN A 226 1.45 12.66 17.13
CA GLN A 226 0.13 12.06 17.34
C GLN A 226 -0.12 10.95 16.32
N PRO A 227 -0.73 9.82 16.74
CA PRO A 227 -0.98 8.67 15.88
C PRO A 227 -1.79 9.04 14.64
N VAL A 228 -1.73 8.17 13.62
CA VAL A 228 -2.55 8.27 12.41
C VAL A 228 -4.01 8.49 12.80
N ALA A 229 -4.67 9.49 12.22
CA ALA A 229 -6.07 9.75 12.54
C ALA A 229 -6.94 8.54 12.16
N ASP A 230 -7.65 7.99 13.15
CA ASP A 230 -8.41 6.74 13.02
C ASP A 230 -9.48 6.80 11.92
N GLU A 231 -10.08 7.97 11.65
CA GLU A 231 -10.92 8.21 10.47
C GLU A 231 -10.72 9.65 9.97
N GLY A 232 -9.91 9.81 8.92
CA GLY A 232 -9.71 11.10 8.25
C GLY A 232 -10.65 11.29 7.05
N LEU A 233 -10.11 11.87 5.98
CA LEU A 233 -10.85 12.24 4.78
C LEU A 233 -11.09 11.01 3.89
N ASP A 234 -12.33 10.80 3.45
CA ASP A 234 -12.73 9.64 2.62
C ASP A 234 -12.34 8.28 3.25
N ARG A 235 -12.38 8.22 4.59
CA ARG A 235 -11.98 7.06 5.40
C ARG A 235 -10.51 6.67 5.27
N HIS A 236 -9.66 7.57 4.78
CA HIS A 236 -8.21 7.48 4.80
C HIS A 236 -7.64 8.40 5.88
N SER A 237 -6.40 8.19 6.32
CA SER A 237 -5.71 9.25 7.06
C SER A 237 -5.64 10.54 6.21
N PRO A 238 -5.56 11.73 6.80
CA PRO A 238 -5.40 12.97 6.02
C PRO A 238 -4.16 12.94 5.11
N PHE A 239 -3.04 12.40 5.59
CA PHE A 239 -1.82 12.27 4.80
C PHE A 239 -2.01 11.32 3.61
N ALA A 240 -2.53 10.11 3.85
CA ALA A 240 -2.82 9.13 2.81
C ALA A 240 -3.82 9.68 1.80
N TYR A 241 -4.86 10.38 2.26
CA TYR A 241 -5.86 10.99 1.39
C TYR A 241 -5.24 11.94 0.37
N TYR A 242 -4.42 12.91 0.81
CA TYR A 242 -3.80 13.87 -0.12
C TYR A 242 -2.72 13.23 -0.99
N LEU A 243 -1.99 12.24 -0.48
CA LEU A 243 -1.05 11.44 -1.26
C LEU A 243 -1.76 10.71 -2.40
N ILE A 244 -2.81 9.94 -2.08
CA ILE A 244 -3.64 9.18 -3.03
C ILE A 244 -4.26 10.13 -4.06
N ARG A 245 -4.80 11.27 -3.59
CA ARG A 245 -5.37 12.29 -4.47
C ARG A 245 -4.34 12.82 -5.45
N GLY A 246 -3.14 13.16 -5.01
CA GLY A 246 -2.07 13.65 -5.90
C GLY A 246 -1.65 12.63 -6.94
N LEU A 247 -1.48 11.37 -6.52
CA LEU A 247 -1.17 10.27 -7.44
C LEU A 247 -2.30 10.03 -8.47
N LYS A 248 -3.57 10.14 -8.07
CA LYS A 248 -4.74 10.00 -8.98
C LYS A 248 -4.93 11.19 -9.91
N GLN A 249 -4.60 12.40 -9.46
CA GLN A 249 -4.83 13.63 -10.22
C GLN A 249 -3.68 13.98 -11.18
N ASN A 250 -2.54 13.31 -11.07
CA ASN A 250 -1.44 13.51 -12.01
C ASN A 250 -1.83 13.10 -13.44
N THR A 251 -1.72 14.06 -14.35
CA THR A 251 -1.89 13.90 -15.81
C THR A 251 -0.57 13.81 -16.53
N GLU A 252 0.54 14.22 -15.90
CA GLU A 252 1.85 14.28 -16.52
C GLU A 252 2.48 12.88 -16.65
N GLN A 253 3.33 12.72 -17.66
CA GLN A 253 4.08 11.48 -17.87
C GLN A 253 5.02 11.16 -16.69
N TYR A 254 5.58 12.21 -16.09
CA TYR A 254 6.51 12.12 -14.98
C TYR A 254 6.01 12.93 -13.78
N LEU A 255 6.25 12.41 -12.58
CA LEU A 255 5.93 13.09 -11.33
C LEU A 255 7.05 12.84 -10.33
N THR A 256 7.60 13.87 -9.70
CA THR A 256 8.56 13.70 -8.59
C THR A 256 7.84 13.60 -7.24
N PRO A 257 8.41 12.90 -6.24
CA PRO A 257 7.90 12.92 -4.87
C PRO A 257 7.84 14.34 -4.28
N ARG A 258 8.77 15.22 -4.68
CA ARG A 258 8.73 16.64 -4.32
C ARG A 258 7.47 17.34 -4.84
N GLU A 259 7.15 17.17 -6.12
CA GLU A 259 5.94 17.74 -6.70
C GLU A 259 4.69 17.18 -6.01
N LEU A 260 4.64 15.86 -5.84
CA LEU A 260 3.55 15.19 -5.13
C LEU A 260 3.36 15.76 -3.72
N PHE A 261 4.47 15.93 -3.00
CA PHE A 261 4.48 16.49 -1.66
C PHE A 261 3.96 17.93 -1.62
N TYR A 262 4.60 18.86 -2.33
CA TYR A 262 4.24 20.28 -2.19
C TYR A 262 2.91 20.63 -2.84
N LYS A 263 2.58 20.04 -4.00
CA LYS A 263 1.33 20.34 -4.72
C LYS A 263 0.09 19.75 -4.04
N TYR A 264 0.22 18.60 -3.37
CA TYR A 264 -0.94 17.87 -2.83
C TYR A 264 -0.87 17.65 -1.33
N VAL A 265 0.20 17.03 -0.83
CA VAL A 265 0.30 16.67 0.59
C VAL A 265 0.42 17.91 1.47
N TRP A 266 1.45 18.73 1.30
CA TRP A 266 1.66 19.97 2.07
C TRP A 266 0.50 20.95 1.88
N ALA A 267 0.08 21.19 0.63
CA ALA A 267 -1.02 22.10 0.33
C ALA A 267 -2.35 21.63 0.96
N GLY A 268 -2.65 20.33 0.87
CA GLY A 268 -3.88 19.75 1.39
C GLY A 268 -3.91 19.71 2.91
N MET A 269 -2.83 19.26 3.53
CA MET A 269 -2.73 19.15 4.98
C MET A 269 -2.99 20.50 5.66
N GLN A 270 -2.69 21.64 5.02
CA GLN A 270 -2.85 22.98 5.64
C GLN A 270 -4.31 23.31 5.97
N SER A 271 -5.24 22.56 5.37
CA SER A 271 -6.68 22.67 5.63
C SER A 271 -7.21 21.71 6.69
N VAL A 272 -6.36 20.84 7.26
CA VAL A 272 -6.73 19.84 8.26
C VAL A 272 -6.63 20.44 9.67
N ARG A 273 -7.66 20.21 10.50
CA ARG A 273 -7.77 20.79 11.85
C ARG A 273 -6.70 20.26 12.82
N GLU A 274 -6.40 18.97 12.74
CA GLU A 274 -5.35 18.31 13.51
C GLU A 274 -4.06 18.32 12.68
N TRP A 275 -3.43 19.49 12.59
CA TRP A 275 -2.26 19.71 11.75
C TRP A 275 -1.09 18.83 12.19
N GLN A 276 -0.83 17.82 11.38
CA GLN A 276 0.46 17.17 11.28
C GLN A 276 1.33 18.03 10.34
N GLU A 277 2.59 18.29 10.68
CA GLU A 277 3.52 18.98 9.79
C GLU A 277 4.25 17.92 8.95
N PRO A 278 3.75 17.57 7.74
CA PRO A 278 4.38 16.54 6.94
C PRO A 278 5.76 17.01 6.50
N GLN A 279 6.66 16.06 6.27
CA GLN A 279 8.04 16.35 5.93
C GLN A 279 8.48 15.54 4.70
N TYR A 280 9.27 16.18 3.85
CA TYR A 280 9.94 15.54 2.73
C TYR A 280 11.40 15.97 2.69
N ALA A 281 12.31 15.01 2.82
CA ALA A 281 13.74 15.27 2.82
C ALA A 281 14.57 14.02 2.51
N ALA A 282 15.88 14.22 2.32
CA ALA A 282 16.83 13.13 2.17
C ALA A 282 16.97 12.34 3.48
N VAL A 283 17.08 11.02 3.35
CA VAL A 283 17.44 10.15 4.47
C VAL A 283 18.91 10.33 4.79
N ARG A 284 19.20 10.74 6.02
CA ARG A 284 20.53 11.04 6.54
C ARG A 284 21.45 9.83 6.36
N SER A 285 22.67 10.08 5.90
CA SER A 285 23.75 9.08 5.78
C SER A 285 23.40 7.83 4.95
N CYS A 286 22.49 7.93 3.96
CA CYS A 286 22.13 6.80 3.09
C CYS A 286 22.58 6.96 1.62
N GLY A 287 23.67 7.69 1.36
CA GLY A 287 24.23 7.82 0.02
C GLY A 287 23.36 8.58 -0.99
N ASP A 288 22.50 9.48 -0.52
CA ASP A 288 21.70 10.36 -1.38
C ASP A 288 22.60 11.37 -2.12
N VAL A 289 22.52 11.39 -3.45
CA VAL A 289 23.17 12.38 -4.31
C VAL A 289 22.33 13.65 -4.31
N PRO A 290 22.92 14.84 -4.07
CA PRO A 290 22.19 16.10 -4.09
C PRO A 290 21.43 16.29 -5.40
N ALA A 291 20.23 16.87 -5.28
CA ALA A 291 19.29 17.10 -6.37
C ALA A 291 18.65 15.85 -7.01
N SER A 292 19.15 14.63 -6.80
CA SER A 292 18.53 13.40 -7.33
C SER A 292 17.27 13.00 -6.56
N GLU A 293 16.28 12.48 -7.27
CA GLU A 293 15.00 12.02 -6.73
C GLU A 293 14.46 10.87 -7.57
N PHE A 294 13.69 9.99 -6.94
CA PHE A 294 12.83 9.07 -7.68
C PHE A 294 11.89 9.86 -8.61
N VAL A 295 11.51 9.28 -9.74
CA VAL A 295 10.50 9.84 -10.65
C VAL A 295 9.45 8.77 -10.89
N PHE A 296 8.20 9.05 -10.51
CA PHE A 296 7.06 8.23 -10.87
C PHE A 296 6.86 8.34 -12.39
N ILE A 297 6.86 7.20 -13.08
CA ILE A 297 6.60 7.11 -14.52
C ILE A 297 5.16 6.62 -14.69
N ARG A 298 4.30 7.47 -15.25
CA ARG A 298 2.91 7.11 -15.52
C ARG A 298 2.87 6.05 -16.63
N ARG A 299 2.02 5.03 -16.48
CA ARG A 299 1.74 4.11 -17.59
C ARG A 299 0.98 4.87 -18.69
N PRO A 300 1.26 4.58 -19.97
CA PRO A 300 0.38 4.99 -21.06
C PRO A 300 -1.07 4.61 -20.71
N ASP A 301 -2.02 5.49 -21.02
CA ASP A 301 -3.43 5.17 -20.82
C ASP A 301 -3.78 3.90 -21.60
N GLN A 302 -4.01 2.80 -20.88
CA GLN A 302 -4.61 1.64 -21.50
C GLN A 302 -6.00 2.07 -21.99
N PRO A 303 -6.40 1.73 -23.23
CA PRO A 303 -7.77 1.95 -23.67
C PRO A 303 -8.70 1.40 -22.61
N GLN A 304 -9.52 2.26 -21.99
CA GLN A 304 -10.51 1.76 -21.06
C GLN A 304 -11.38 0.76 -21.84
N PRO A 305 -11.62 -0.46 -21.33
CA PRO A 305 -12.64 -1.31 -21.92
C PRO A 305 -13.92 -0.47 -22.01
N PRO A 306 -14.66 -0.53 -23.14
CA PRO A 306 -15.81 0.32 -23.35
C PRO A 306 -16.69 0.25 -22.11
N VAL A 307 -16.99 1.42 -21.55
CA VAL A 307 -17.89 1.54 -20.40
C VAL A 307 -19.16 0.80 -20.78
N VAL A 308 -19.39 -0.38 -20.21
CA VAL A 308 -20.66 -1.08 -20.35
C VAL A 308 -21.65 -0.13 -19.70
N ALA A 309 -22.47 0.50 -20.54
CA ALA A 309 -23.51 1.40 -20.06
C ALA A 309 -24.29 0.67 -18.96
N PRO A 310 -24.58 1.33 -17.82
CA PRO A 310 -25.42 0.73 -16.80
C PRO A 310 -26.69 0.20 -17.47
N PRO A 311 -27.21 -0.98 -17.05
CA PRO A 311 -28.43 -1.52 -17.63
C PRO A 311 -29.49 -0.42 -17.61
N VAL A 312 -29.99 -0.09 -18.81
CA VAL A 312 -31.09 0.86 -18.97
C VAL A 312 -32.20 0.36 -18.05
N ARG A 313 -32.51 1.15 -17.00
CA ARG A 313 -33.65 0.82 -16.15
C ARG A 313 -34.87 0.72 -17.08
N PRO A 314 -35.68 -0.35 -16.99
CA PRO A 314 -36.91 -0.41 -17.74
C PRO A 314 -37.71 0.87 -17.45
N THR A 315 -38.16 1.53 -18.52
CA THR A 315 -39.02 2.70 -18.42
C THR A 315 -40.22 2.33 -17.55
N PRO A 316 -40.56 3.14 -16.53
CA PRO A 316 -41.76 2.90 -15.77
C PRO A 316 -42.96 2.90 -16.72
N PRO A 317 -43.93 1.99 -16.54
CA PRO A 317 -45.11 1.94 -17.39
C PRO A 317 -45.81 3.30 -17.38
N PRO A 318 -46.40 3.72 -18.52
CA PRO A 318 -47.11 5.00 -18.59
C PRO A 318 -48.17 5.06 -17.49
N PHE A 319 -48.22 6.21 -16.82
CA PHE A 319 -49.18 6.49 -15.76
C PHE A 319 -50.60 6.27 -16.32
N ARG A 320 -51.30 5.24 -15.83
CA ARG A 320 -52.73 5.07 -16.11
C ARG A 320 -53.49 5.95 -15.13
N PRO A 321 -54.17 7.03 -15.57
CA PRO A 321 -55.04 7.77 -14.69
C PRO A 321 -56.13 6.83 -14.18
N THR A 322 -56.34 6.82 -12.87
CA THR A 322 -57.45 6.10 -12.24
C THR A 322 -58.77 6.67 -12.77
N PRO A 323 -59.73 5.83 -13.20
CA PRO A 323 -61.04 6.31 -13.62
C PRO A 323 -61.73 7.02 -12.45
N PRO A 324 -62.54 8.06 -12.72
CA PRO A 324 -63.24 8.79 -11.67
C PRO A 324 -64.18 7.84 -10.90
N VAL A 325 -64.14 7.96 -9.58
CA VAL A 325 -65.06 7.26 -8.67
C VAL A 325 -66.48 7.72 -9.01
N GLY A 326 -67.31 6.79 -9.50
CA GLY A 326 -68.72 7.04 -9.75
C GLY A 326 -69.48 7.36 -8.45
N PRO A 327 -70.62 8.07 -8.53
CA PRO A 327 -71.35 8.51 -7.35
C PRO A 327 -71.88 7.29 -6.58
N GLY A 328 -71.55 7.24 -5.29
CA GLY A 328 -72.05 6.20 -4.37
C GLY A 328 -73.57 6.29 -4.19
N PRO A 329 -74.26 5.17 -3.96
CA PRO A 329 -75.71 5.16 -3.86
C PRO A 329 -76.18 5.59 -2.46
N GLY A 330 -77.03 6.62 -2.44
CA GLY A 330 -78.20 6.67 -1.56
C GLY A 330 -78.08 7.45 -0.26
N GLU A 331 -79.23 8.08 0.06
CA GLU A 331 -79.68 8.64 1.35
C GLU A 331 -79.34 10.12 1.65
N THR A 332 -80.27 11.03 1.92
CA THR A 332 -81.75 11.03 1.93
C THR A 332 -82.18 12.51 1.84
N ARG A 333 -83.12 12.88 0.95
CA ARG A 333 -83.73 14.22 0.96
C ARG A 333 -84.78 14.28 2.07
N ILE A 334 -84.57 15.17 3.03
CA ILE A 334 -85.59 15.66 3.96
C ILE A 334 -86.18 16.95 3.37
N ASN A 335 -87.50 16.96 3.12
CA ASN A 335 -88.25 18.18 2.80
C ASN A 335 -88.78 18.80 4.10
N PRO A 336 -88.70 20.13 4.28
CA PRO A 336 -89.38 20.80 5.39
C PRO A 336 -90.84 21.13 5.05
N VAL A 337 -91.65 21.20 6.12
CA VAL A 337 -93.01 21.76 6.18
C VAL A 337 -92.94 23.28 6.15
#